data_AF-A0A7C2M5T6-F1
#
_entry.id   AF-A0A7C2M5T6-F1
#
_cell.length_a   1.000
_cell.length_b   1.000
_cell.length_c   1.000
_cell.angle_alpha   90.00
_cell.angle_beta   90.00
_cell.angle_gamma   90.00
#
_symmetry.space_group_name_H-M   'P 1'
#
loop_
_entity.id
_entity.type
_entity.pdbx_description
1 polymer ?
#
loop_
_entity_poly.entity_id
_entity_poly.type
_entity_poly.pdbx_seq_one_letter_code
_entity_poly.pdbx_strand_id
1 'polypeptide(L)'
;MLYTFYIRKEEISLLHEVLNGIDVKPQASFIAPLDNLLWDRKLIKEIFGFEYIWEVYKPISERRYGYYVLPVLYGESFVARFEPKFNTKTRKLEIIKIEIK
;
A
#
# COMPACT_ATOMS: atom_id res chain seq x y z
N MET A 1 10.97 11.22 16.16
CA MET A 1 9.92 11.10 17.19
C MET A 1 9.80 9.63 17.53
N LEU A 2 9.69 9.28 18.83
CA LEU A 2 9.31 7.93 19.23
C LEU A 2 7.81 7.75 18.96
N TYR A 3 7.45 6.86 18.05
CA TYR A 3 6.06 6.45 17.84
C TYR A 3 5.76 5.25 18.72
N THR A 4 4.76 5.39 19.59
CA THR A 4 4.25 4.28 20.40
C THR A 4 3.16 3.58 19.62
N PHE A 5 3.39 2.31 19.28
CA PHE A 5 2.38 1.43 18.70
C PHE A 5 1.80 0.53 19.78
N TYR A 6 0.55 0.13 19.58
CA TYR A 6 -0.17 -0.77 20.47
C TYR A 6 -0.48 -2.05 19.70
N ILE A 7 -0.38 -3.18 20.40
CA ILE A 7 -0.79 -4.50 19.92
C ILE A 7 -1.74 -5.10 20.95
N ARG A 8 -2.64 -5.99 20.51
CA ARG A 8 -3.44 -6.76 21.45
C ARG A 8 -2.53 -7.67 22.27
N LYS A 9 -2.79 -7.78 23.57
CA LYS A 9 -1.98 -8.59 24.49
C LYS A 9 -1.90 -10.06 24.04
N GLU A 10 -2.98 -10.56 23.45
CA GLU A 10 -3.11 -11.93 22.95
C GLU A 10 -2.18 -12.22 21.76
N GLU A 11 -1.68 -11.19 21.08
CA GLU A 11 -0.79 -11.32 19.90
C GLU A 11 0.70 -11.17 20.27
N ILE A 12 1.06 -11.11 21.55
CA ILE A 12 2.46 -11.01 21.99
C ILE A 12 3.31 -12.18 21.47
N SER A 13 2.78 -13.41 21.48
CA SER A 13 3.49 -14.57 20.93
C SER A 13 3.79 -14.39 19.44
N LEU A 14 2.82 -13.91 18.66
CA LEU A 14 3.00 -13.63 17.24
C LEU A 14 4.08 -12.55 17.02
N LEU A 15 4.09 -11.50 17.83
CA LEU A 15 5.14 -10.48 17.77
C LEU A 15 6.53 -11.09 18.00
N HIS A 16 6.69 -11.95 19.00
CA HIS A 16 7.96 -12.63 19.25
C HIS A 16 8.36 -13.57 18.10
N GLU A 17 7.41 -14.28 17.50
CA GLU A 17 7.67 -15.09 16.30
C GLU A 17 8.20 -14.23 15.15
N VAL A 18 7.53 -13.10 14.87
CA VAL A 18 7.95 -12.14 13.83
C VAL A 18 9.36 -11.60 14.12
N LEU A 19 9.62 -11.20 15.37
CA LEU A 19 10.92 -10.66 15.77
C LEU A 19 12.07 -11.69 15.70
N ASN A 20 11.76 -12.97 15.88
CA ASN A 20 12.73 -14.06 15.75
C ASN A 20 13.01 -14.43 14.29
N GLY A 21 12.33 -13.78 13.33
CA GLY A 21 12.46 -14.03 11.91
C GLY A 21 11.53 -15.15 11.47
N ILE A 22 10.48 -14.76 10.74
CA ILE A 22 9.62 -15.71 10.03
C ILE A 22 10.10 -15.77 8.59
N ASP A 23 10.36 -16.97 8.08
CA ASP A 23 10.66 -17.18 6.67
C ASP A 23 9.36 -17.14 5.86
N VAL A 24 8.93 -15.93 5.51
CA VAL A 24 7.79 -15.72 4.61
C VAL A 24 8.32 -15.41 3.21
N LYS A 25 8.00 -16.28 2.26
CA LYS A 25 8.29 -16.00 0.85
C LYS A 25 7.63 -14.68 0.43
N PRO A 26 8.39 -13.70 -0.08
CA PRO A 26 7.82 -12.43 -0.50
C PRO A 26 6.77 -12.62 -1.61
N GLN A 27 5.63 -11.97 -1.45
CA GLN A 27 4.55 -11.95 -2.43
C GLN A 27 4.20 -10.52 -2.78
N ALA A 28 3.79 -10.31 -4.03
CA ALA A 28 3.28 -9.03 -4.50
C ALA A 28 1.77 -8.98 -4.32
N SER A 29 1.30 -7.95 -3.61
CA SER A 29 -0.12 -7.65 -3.42
C SER A 29 -0.41 -6.23 -3.91
N PHE A 30 -1.48 -6.08 -4.69
CA PHE A 30 -1.96 -4.77 -5.12
C PHE A 30 -3.10 -4.35 -4.20
N ILE A 31 -2.87 -3.30 -3.42
CA ILE A 31 -3.79 -2.88 -2.37
C ILE A 31 -4.84 -1.95 -2.97
N ALA A 32 -6.12 -2.29 -2.78
CA ALA A 32 -7.21 -1.45 -3.27
C ALA A 32 -7.24 -0.11 -2.50
N PRO A 33 -7.65 1.02 -3.11
CA PRO A 33 -7.62 2.32 -2.45
C PRO A 33 -8.44 2.44 -1.16
N LEU A 34 -9.45 1.57 -1.02
CA LEU A 34 -10.39 1.53 0.10
C LEU A 34 -10.09 0.39 1.09
N ASP A 35 -9.01 -0.34 0.88
CA ASP A 35 -8.54 -1.36 1.81
C ASP A 35 -8.27 -0.74 3.19
N ASN A 36 -8.64 -1.44 4.25
CA ASN A 36 -8.50 -0.94 5.63
C ASN A 36 -7.04 -0.73 6.04
N LEU A 37 -6.09 -1.41 5.39
CA LEU A 37 -4.66 -1.17 5.56
C LEU A 37 -4.28 0.30 5.27
N LEU A 38 -4.98 0.96 4.34
CA LEU A 38 -4.65 2.31 3.90
C LEU A 38 -5.39 3.43 4.65
N TRP A 39 -6.24 3.09 5.64
CA TRP A 39 -7.05 4.09 6.36
C TRP A 39 -6.20 5.05 7.19
N ASP A 40 -5.18 4.55 7.90
CA ASP A 40 -4.25 5.40 8.64
C ASP A 40 -3.02 5.74 7.81
N ARG A 41 -3.13 6.83 7.05
CA ARG A 41 -2.05 7.33 6.19
C ARG A 41 -0.80 7.75 6.98
N LYS A 42 -0.96 8.14 8.25
CA LYS A 42 0.17 8.52 9.09
C LYS A 42 0.92 7.26 9.51
N LEU A 43 0.20 6.24 9.97
CA LEU A 43 0.77 4.91 10.25
C LEU A 43 1.53 4.37 9.04
N ILE A 44 0.92 4.42 7.85
CA ILE A 44 1.56 3.92 6.63
C ILE A 44 2.84 4.70 6.30
N LYS A 45 2.83 6.02 6.44
CA LYS A 45 4.03 6.85 6.26
C LYS A 45 5.12 6.49 7.26
N GLU A 46 4.78 6.30 8.53
CA GLU A 46 5.78 6.09 9.59
C GLU A 46 6.34 4.67 9.59
N ILE A 47 5.51 3.64 9.41
CA ILE A 47 5.95 2.24 9.39
C ILE A 47 6.63 1.91 8.07
N PHE A 48 6.03 2.29 6.94
CA PHE A 48 6.48 1.84 5.62
C PHE A 48 7.24 2.92 4.84
N GLY A 49 7.37 4.15 5.36
CA GLY A 49 7.98 5.24 4.60
C GLY A 49 7.25 5.53 3.29
N PHE A 50 5.93 5.29 3.23
CA PHE A 50 5.14 5.36 2.00
C PHE A 50 4.00 6.36 2.16
N GLU A 51 3.96 7.39 1.32
CA GLU A 51 2.86 8.36 1.34
C GLU A 51 1.80 7.97 0.34
N TYR A 52 0.57 7.73 0.81
CA TYR A 52 -0.57 7.39 -0.04
C TYR A 52 -1.77 8.29 0.25
N ILE A 53 -2.38 8.79 -0.83
CA ILE A 53 -3.64 9.53 -0.79
C ILE A 53 -4.47 9.02 -1.96
N TRP A 54 -5.74 8.70 -1.71
CA TRP A 54 -6.67 8.38 -2.79
C TRP A 54 -7.11 9.67 -3.49
N GLU A 55 -6.57 9.91 -4.68
CA GLU A 55 -6.72 11.18 -5.40
C GLU A 55 -7.95 11.25 -6.31
N VAL A 56 -8.85 10.26 -6.21
CA VAL A 56 -10.06 10.16 -7.03
C VAL A 56 -10.92 11.43 -6.98
N TYR A 57 -10.94 12.09 -5.82
CA TYR A 57 -11.70 13.31 -5.56
C TYR A 57 -10.95 14.60 -5.89
N LYS A 58 -9.65 14.52 -6.18
CA LYS A 58 -8.88 15.70 -6.60
C LYS A 58 -9.25 16.09 -8.03
N PRO A 59 -9.30 17.39 -8.36
CA PRO A 59 -9.28 17.86 -9.74
C PRO A 59 -8.12 17.24 -10.51
N ILE A 60 -8.29 17.00 -11.82
CA ILE A 60 -7.29 16.33 -12.66
C ILE A 60 -5.93 17.02 -12.57
N SER A 61 -5.91 18.35 -12.53
CA SER A 61 -4.70 19.18 -12.43
C SER A 61 -3.94 19.05 -11.11
N GLU A 62 -4.60 18.56 -10.06
CA GLU A 62 -4.01 18.41 -8.70
C GLU A 62 -3.61 16.97 -8.38
N ARG A 63 -3.89 16.03 -9.29
CA ARG A 63 -3.50 14.62 -9.12
C ARG A 63 -2.01 14.48 -9.36
N ARG A 64 -1.31 13.90 -8.38
CA ARG A 64 0.11 13.56 -8.50
C ARG A 64 0.29 12.18 -9.14
N TYR A 65 -0.53 11.22 -8.73
CA TYR A 65 -0.32 9.81 -9.04
C TYR A 65 -1.33 9.24 -10.05
N GLY A 66 -2.57 9.71 -10.05
CA GLY A 66 -3.61 9.23 -10.98
C GLY A 66 -5.02 9.26 -10.38
N TYR A 67 -6.01 8.75 -11.11
CA TYR A 67 -7.40 8.67 -10.65
C TYR A 67 -7.63 7.50 -9.70
N TYR A 68 -7.18 6.30 -10.09
CA TYR A 68 -7.38 5.06 -9.33
C TYR A 68 -6.05 4.33 -9.18
N VAL A 69 -5.27 4.71 -8.17
CA VAL A 69 -3.89 4.23 -7.98
C VAL A 69 -3.85 3.12 -6.96
N LEU A 70 -3.20 2.00 -7.29
CA LEU A 70 -2.99 0.86 -6.42
C LEU A 70 -1.56 0.87 -5.87
N PRO A 71 -1.37 0.93 -4.54
CA PRO A 71 -0.09 0.61 -3.93
C PRO A 71 0.31 -0.85 -4.16
N VAL A 72 1.60 -1.10 -4.32
CA VAL A 72 2.19 -2.43 -4.46
C VAL A 72 2.94 -2.75 -3.17
N LEU A 73 2.42 -3.70 -2.40
CA LEU A 73 3.10 -4.30 -1.26
C LEU A 73 3.88 -5.50 -1.76
N TYR A 74 5.19 -5.55 -1.50
CA TYR A 74 6.03 -6.70 -1.78
C TYR A 74 6.78 -7.12 -0.52
N GLY A 75 6.50 -8.33 -0.03
CA GLY A 75 6.97 -8.75 1.29
C GLY A 75 6.45 -7.80 2.37
N GLU A 76 7.36 -7.10 3.05
CA GLU A 76 7.07 -6.25 4.20
C GLU A 76 7.02 -4.76 3.86
N SER A 77 7.11 -4.37 2.58
CA SER A 77 7.26 -2.97 2.18
C SER A 77 6.39 -2.59 0.99
N PHE A 78 5.86 -1.37 1.02
CA PHE A 78 5.29 -0.75 -0.17
C PHE A 78 6.41 -0.31 -1.10
N VAL A 79 6.51 -0.96 -2.26
CA VAL A 79 7.62 -0.81 -3.21
C VAL A 79 7.26 0.01 -4.44
N ALA A 80 5.98 0.15 -4.75
CA ALA A 80 5.52 0.90 -5.89
C ALA A 80 4.06 1.36 -5.74
N ARG A 81 3.59 2.09 -6.73
CA ARG A 81 2.18 2.40 -6.97
C ARG A 81 1.94 2.46 -8.48
N PHE A 82 0.75 2.08 -8.94
CA PHE A 82 0.41 2.19 -10.36
C PHE A 82 -1.05 2.51 -10.60
N GLU A 83 -1.34 3.13 -11.74
CA GLU A 83 -2.69 3.40 -12.22
C GLU A 83 -3.09 2.36 -13.28
N PRO A 84 -3.92 1.37 -12.93
CA PRO A 84 -4.53 0.48 -13.91
C PRO A 84 -5.66 1.17 -14.68
N LYS A 85 -5.80 0.80 -15.95
CA LYS A 85 -6.99 1.08 -16.76
C LYS A 85 -7.43 -0.18 -17.48
N PHE A 86 -8.64 -0.64 -17.20
CA PHE A 86 -9.21 -1.78 -17.91
C PHE A 86 -9.98 -1.31 -19.15
N ASN A 87 -9.51 -1.74 -20.32
CA ASN A 87 -10.22 -1.54 -21.57
C ASN A 87 -11.22 -2.69 -21.79
N THR A 88 -12.51 -2.39 -21.64
CA THR A 88 -13.59 -3.38 -21.75
C THR A 88 -13.75 -3.97 -23.15
N LYS A 89 -13.41 -3.21 -24.20
CA LYS A 89 -13.53 -3.67 -25.60
C LYS A 89 -12.44 -4.67 -25.95
N THR A 90 -11.19 -4.38 -25.55
CA THR A 90 -10.05 -5.24 -25.85
C THR A 90 -9.78 -6.27 -24.75
N ARG A 91 -10.48 -6.18 -23.62
CA ARG A 91 -10.25 -6.96 -22.38
C ARG A 91 -8.80 -6.89 -21.88
N LYS A 92 -8.16 -5.74 -22.06
CA LYS A 92 -6.76 -5.51 -21.63
C LYS A 92 -6.73 -4.62 -20.39
N LEU A 93 -5.89 -5.00 -19.43
CA LEU A 93 -5.50 -4.13 -18.32
C LEU A 93 -4.21 -3.42 -18.71
N GLU A 94 -4.27 -2.11 -18.80
CA GLU A 94 -3.13 -1.25 -19.15
C GLU A 94 -2.62 -0.57 -17.89
N ILE A 95 -1.29 -0.45 -17.77
CA ILE A 95 -0.66 0.36 -16.73
C ILE A 95 -0.44 1.75 -17.33
N ILE A 96 -1.21 2.73 -16.86
CA ILE A 96 -1.15 4.11 -17.36
C ILE A 96 0.05 4.85 -16.80
N LYS A 97 0.33 4.62 -15.52
CA LYS A 97 1.45 5.23 -14.80
C LYS A 97 1.93 4.26 -13.73
N ILE A 98 3.23 4.25 -13.49
CA ILE A 98 3.87 3.54 -12.38
C ILE A 98 4.92 4.45 -11.74
N GLU A 99 5.02 4.37 -10.42
CA GLU A 99 6.08 4.98 -9.64
C GLU A 99 6.63 3.91 -8.69
N ILE A 100 7.94 3.67 -8.77
CA ILE A 100 8.68 2.75 -7.89
C ILE A 100 9.29 3.60 -6.79
N LYS A 101 9.17 3.15 -5.54
CA LYS A 101 9.74 3.79 -4.35
C LYS A 101 11.25 3.55 -4.27
#